data_AF-A0A9X0MIL3-F1
#
_entry.id   AF-A0A9X0MIL3-F1
#
_cell.length_a   1.000
_cell.length_b   1.000
_cell.length_c   1.000
_cell.angle_alpha   90.00
_cell.angle_beta   90.00
_cell.angle_gamma   90.00
#
_symmetry.space_group_name_H-M   'P 1'
#
loop_
_entity.id
_entity.type
_entity.pdbx_description
1 polymer ?
#
loop_
_entity_poly.entity_id
_entity_poly.type
_entity_poly.pdbx_seq_one_letter_code
_entity_poly.pdbx_strand_id
1 'polypeptide(L)'
;MLFYCEGLRLQHRVTGDIPKGYYQDVNGKWHRPDGGYASNKEVGLPELSGSTKRLEYMGSTPSKASRTGKEVIERMKNEDPPKIRTVRGKTEFLDGNNKWRPLSEADMAHKIDAVTWWNEVGRKYGPKSKEVRDWMRDPDNYYLEHYSKNRSEGASLGQTYLPPDN
;
A
#
# COMPACT_ATOMS: atom_id res chain seq x y z
N MET A 1 2.29 -34.01 -33.16
CA MET A 1 0.86 -33.90 -32.81
C MET A 1 0.77 -33.59 -31.34
N LEU A 2 0.23 -32.41 -31.03
CA LEU A 2 -0.28 -31.90 -29.74
C LEU A 2 0.70 -31.71 -28.56
N PHE A 3 0.88 -30.43 -28.25
CA PHE A 3 1.45 -29.84 -27.04
C PHE A 3 0.56 -30.12 -25.82
N TYR A 4 1.15 -30.29 -24.63
CA TYR A 4 0.64 -29.64 -23.42
C TYR A 4 1.77 -29.41 -22.41
N CYS A 5 1.96 -28.14 -22.04
CA CYS A 5 2.82 -27.70 -20.95
C CYS A 5 2.10 -27.97 -19.62
N GLU A 6 2.72 -28.71 -18.70
CA GLU A 6 2.33 -28.67 -17.29
C GLU A 6 3.21 -27.66 -16.55
N GLY A 7 2.60 -26.52 -16.23
CA GLY A 7 3.18 -25.52 -15.35
C GLY A 7 3.16 -26.02 -13.91
N LEU A 8 4.34 -26.09 -13.30
CA LEU A 8 4.55 -26.18 -11.86
C LEU A 8 3.74 -25.07 -11.16
N ARG A 9 2.65 -25.43 -10.48
CA ARG A 9 2.08 -24.60 -9.41
C ARG A 9 2.37 -25.30 -8.09
N LEU A 10 3.48 -24.91 -7.47
CA LEU A 10 3.82 -25.26 -6.09
C LEU A 10 2.68 -24.77 -5.18
N GLN A 11 1.72 -25.65 -4.90
CA GLN A 11 0.80 -25.47 -3.80
C GLN A 11 1.59 -25.72 -2.52
N HIS A 12 1.84 -24.66 -1.75
CA HIS A 12 2.24 -24.80 -0.35
C HIS A 12 1.18 -25.67 0.33
N ARG A 13 1.55 -26.91 0.72
CA ARG A 13 0.69 -27.80 1.51
C ARG A 13 0.27 -27.07 2.78
N VAL A 14 -1.01 -26.79 2.92
CA VAL A 14 -1.64 -26.36 4.17
C VAL A 14 -1.59 -27.55 5.12
N THR A 15 -0.76 -27.47 6.16
CA THR A 15 -0.57 -28.53 7.17
C THR A 15 -1.46 -28.32 8.40
N GLY A 16 -2.70 -27.87 8.20
CA GLY A 16 -3.71 -27.73 9.25
C GLY A 16 -5.00 -28.40 8.80
N ASP A 17 -5.61 -29.20 9.68
CA ASP A 17 -6.89 -29.85 9.41
C ASP A 17 -7.98 -28.78 9.23
N ILE A 18 -8.31 -28.48 7.97
CA ILE A 18 -9.37 -27.52 7.63
C ILE A 18 -10.70 -28.08 8.15
N PRO A 19 -11.46 -27.32 8.95
CA PRO A 19 -12.76 -27.77 9.45
C PRO A 19 -13.73 -28.14 8.32
N LYS A 20 -14.52 -29.20 8.55
CA LYS A 20 -15.43 -29.77 7.54
C LYS A 20 -16.47 -28.74 7.07
N GLY A 21 -16.61 -28.62 5.75
CA GLY A 21 -17.63 -27.77 5.10
C GLY A 21 -17.16 -26.36 4.75
N TYR A 22 -15.92 -26.00 5.08
CA TYR A 22 -15.29 -24.78 4.58
C TYR A 22 -14.72 -25.03 3.18
N TYR A 23 -14.77 -24.02 2.31
CA TYR A 23 -14.27 -24.10 0.94
C TYR A 23 -13.66 -22.76 0.49
N GLN A 24 -12.81 -22.79 -0.54
CA GLN A 24 -12.29 -21.57 -1.18
C GLN A 24 -13.03 -21.26 -2.47
N ASP A 25 -13.28 -19.99 -2.73
CA ASP A 25 -13.74 -19.52 -4.05
C ASP A 25 -12.58 -19.49 -5.08
N VAL A 26 -12.90 -19.12 -6.31
CA VAL A 26 -11.92 -18.99 -7.42
C VAL A 26 -10.81 -17.97 -7.15
N ASN A 27 -11.01 -17.06 -6.19
CA ASN A 27 -10.05 -16.04 -5.76
C ASN A 27 -9.24 -16.47 -4.53
N GLY A 28 -9.45 -17.70 -4.02
CA GLY A 28 -8.79 -18.23 -2.84
C GLY A 28 -9.35 -17.73 -1.51
N LYS A 29 -10.54 -17.11 -1.51
CA LYS A 29 -11.20 -16.62 -0.30
C LYS A 29 -12.01 -17.72 0.38
N TRP A 30 -11.90 -17.84 1.70
CA TRP A 30 -12.58 -18.87 2.47
C TRP A 30 -14.06 -18.56 2.70
N HIS A 31 -14.89 -19.60 2.62
CA HIS A 31 -16.33 -19.58 2.89
C HIS A 31 -16.70 -20.61 3.94
N ARG A 32 -17.68 -20.26 4.78
CA ARG A 32 -18.38 -21.15 5.72
C ARG A 32 -19.36 -22.06 4.95
N PRO A 33 -19.90 -23.12 5.59
CA PRO A 33 -20.91 -23.99 4.99
C PRO A 33 -22.21 -23.28 4.56
N ASP A 34 -22.53 -22.14 5.17
CA ASP A 34 -23.69 -21.32 4.83
C ASP A 34 -23.45 -20.36 3.64
N GLY A 35 -22.24 -20.38 3.05
CA GLY A 35 -21.81 -19.52 1.95
C GLY A 35 -21.25 -18.17 2.38
N GLY A 36 -21.32 -17.80 3.66
CA GLY A 36 -20.73 -16.58 4.20
C GLY A 36 -19.19 -16.61 4.22
N TYR A 37 -18.54 -15.46 4.26
CA TYR A 37 -17.07 -15.39 4.30
C TYR A 37 -16.50 -15.87 5.63
N ALA A 38 -15.54 -16.79 5.57
CA ALA A 38 -14.77 -17.28 6.71
C ALA A 38 -13.40 -16.60 6.81
N SER A 39 -12.93 -16.39 8.03
CA SER A 39 -11.58 -15.90 8.34
C SER A 39 -10.55 -17.03 8.37
N ASN A 40 -9.27 -16.70 8.25
CA ASN A 40 -8.17 -17.67 8.37
C ASN A 40 -8.19 -18.40 9.73
N LYS A 41 -8.55 -17.71 10.81
CA LYS A 41 -8.69 -18.30 12.14
C LYS A 41 -9.76 -19.39 12.17
N GLU A 42 -10.90 -19.17 11.52
CA GLU A 42 -12.01 -20.12 11.47
C GLU A 42 -11.64 -21.40 10.72
N VAL A 43 -10.70 -21.33 9.78
CA VAL A 43 -10.21 -22.49 9.03
C VAL A 43 -8.94 -23.11 9.62
N GLY A 44 -8.56 -22.75 10.85
CA GLY A 44 -7.38 -23.30 11.51
C GLY A 44 -6.05 -22.85 10.90
N LEU A 45 -6.07 -21.84 10.02
CA LEU A 45 -4.87 -21.19 9.54
C LEU A 45 -4.38 -20.17 10.57
N PRO A 46 -3.07 -19.95 10.69
CA PRO A 46 -2.57 -18.83 11.48
C PRO A 46 -3.25 -17.55 11.00
N GLU A 47 -3.72 -16.73 11.93
CA GLU A 47 -4.08 -15.37 11.56
C GLU A 47 -2.81 -14.75 10.96
N LEU A 48 -2.86 -14.43 9.66
CA LEU A 48 -1.88 -13.56 9.05
C LEU A 48 -1.92 -12.30 9.91
N SER A 49 -0.90 -12.10 10.76
CA SER A 49 -0.70 -10.81 11.42
C SER A 49 -0.64 -9.80 10.30
N GLY A 50 -1.72 -9.02 10.14
CA GLY A 50 -2.09 -8.32 8.91
C GLY A 50 -1.20 -7.13 8.54
N SER A 51 0.11 -7.21 8.78
CA SER A 51 1.08 -6.29 8.20
C SER A 51 1.46 -6.80 6.82
N THR A 52 1.13 -6.01 5.80
CA THR A 52 1.78 -6.14 4.50
C THR A 52 3.29 -5.99 4.68
N LYS A 53 4.11 -6.58 3.80
CA LYS A 53 5.58 -6.37 3.81
C LYS A 53 5.93 -4.88 3.87
N ARG A 54 5.13 -4.03 3.23
CA ARG A 54 5.25 -2.58 3.31
C ARG A 54 5.18 -2.07 4.75
N LEU A 55 4.16 -2.48 5.50
CA LEU A 55 3.97 -2.05 6.89
C LEU A 55 5.03 -2.65 7.82
N GLU A 56 5.46 -3.87 7.54
CA GLU A 56 6.55 -4.54 8.25
C GLU A 56 7.88 -3.79 8.07
N TYR A 57 8.24 -3.48 6.82
CA TYR A 57 9.54 -2.94 6.45
C TYR A 57 9.63 -1.42 6.59
N MET A 58 8.60 -0.68 6.19
CA MET A 58 8.65 0.78 6.12
C MET A 58 7.79 1.48 7.19
N GLY A 59 6.77 0.79 7.70
CA GLY A 59 5.76 1.37 8.60
C GLY A 59 4.59 1.99 7.83
N SER A 60 3.81 2.86 8.48
CA SER A 60 2.62 3.52 7.92
C SER A 60 2.96 4.79 7.14
N THR A 61 2.18 5.10 6.10
CA THR A 61 2.30 6.39 5.39
C THR A 61 1.83 7.48 6.34
N PRO A 62 2.52 8.63 6.43
CA PRO A 62 2.06 9.74 7.24
C PRO A 62 0.66 10.17 6.82
N SER A 63 -0.17 10.55 7.80
CA SER A 63 -1.48 11.15 7.51
C SER A 63 -1.31 12.63 7.15
N LYS A 64 -2.27 13.20 6.43
CA LYS A 64 -2.33 14.65 6.14
C LYS A 64 -2.36 15.52 7.40
N ALA A 65 -2.85 14.98 8.51
CA ALA A 65 -2.92 15.67 9.81
C ALA A 65 -1.62 15.54 10.64
N SER A 66 -0.70 14.64 10.25
CA SER A 66 0.60 14.50 10.90
C SER A 66 1.52 15.68 10.61
N ARG A 67 2.64 15.79 11.34
CA ARG A 67 3.67 16.81 11.08
C ARG A 67 4.10 16.81 9.61
N THR A 68 4.53 15.66 9.09
CA THR A 68 4.93 15.49 7.68
C THR A 68 3.81 15.88 6.71
N GLY A 69 2.57 15.48 6.99
CA GLY A 69 1.42 15.82 6.14
C GLY A 69 1.13 17.32 6.09
N LYS A 70 1.24 18.02 7.23
CA LYS A 70 1.09 19.48 7.30
C LYS A 70 2.21 20.19 6.55
N GLU A 71 3.44 19.72 6.69
CA GLU A 71 4.60 20.26 5.95
C GLU A 71 4.42 20.10 4.44
N VAL A 72 3.90 18.97 3.96
CA VAL A 72 3.54 18.77 2.54
C VAL A 72 2.48 19.76 2.07
N ILE A 73 1.41 19.95 2.85
CA ILE A 73 0.33 20.89 2.51
C ILE A 73 0.86 22.33 2.45
N GLU A 74 1.63 22.75 3.46
CA GLU A 74 2.20 24.09 3.50
C GLU A 74 3.19 24.31 2.36
N ARG A 75 4.04 23.33 2.03
CA ARG A 75 4.92 23.41 0.87
C ARG A 75 4.10 23.57 -0.42
N MET A 76 3.14 22.68 -0.68
CA MET A 76 2.33 22.71 -1.91
C MET A 76 1.48 23.97 -2.04
N LYS A 77 1.11 24.61 -0.92
CA LYS A 77 0.43 25.91 -0.89
C LYS A 77 1.35 27.06 -1.32
N ASN A 78 2.65 26.96 -1.07
CA ASN A 78 3.66 27.96 -1.39
C ASN A 78 4.45 27.64 -2.69
N GLU A 79 4.08 26.58 -3.42
CA GLU A 79 4.59 26.33 -4.78
C GLU A 79 4.09 27.42 -5.75
N ASP A 80 4.81 27.62 -6.86
CA ASP A 80 4.41 28.54 -7.93
C ASP A 80 4.29 27.77 -9.27
N PRO A 81 3.06 27.56 -9.81
CA PRO A 81 1.78 27.97 -9.23
C PRO A 81 1.39 27.13 -7.99
N PRO A 82 0.55 27.67 -7.08
CA PRO A 82 0.14 26.96 -5.88
C PRO A 82 -0.73 25.76 -6.23
N LYS A 83 -0.46 24.63 -5.56
CA LYS A 83 -1.22 23.37 -5.71
C LYS A 83 -2.19 23.11 -4.57
N ILE A 84 -2.27 24.02 -3.60
CA ILE A 84 -3.29 24.06 -2.55
C ILE A 84 -3.97 25.42 -2.60
N ARG A 85 -5.29 25.43 -2.48
CA ARG A 85 -6.07 26.68 -2.37
C ARG A 85 -7.21 26.53 -1.39
N THR A 86 -7.73 27.66 -0.92
CA THR A 86 -8.97 27.70 -0.14
C THR A 86 -10.02 28.49 -0.88
N VAL A 87 -11.13 27.84 -1.24
CA VAL A 87 -12.27 28.45 -1.94
C VAL A 87 -13.50 28.28 -1.07
N ARG A 88 -14.15 29.40 -0.70
CA ARG A 88 -15.36 29.41 0.16
C ARG A 88 -15.19 28.60 1.45
N GLY A 89 -14.03 28.73 2.11
CA GLY A 89 -13.70 28.03 3.35
C GLY A 89 -13.35 26.55 3.20
N LYS A 90 -13.31 26.01 1.97
CA LYS A 90 -12.92 24.62 1.71
C LYS A 90 -11.54 24.57 1.09
N THR A 91 -10.67 23.73 1.67
CA THR A 91 -9.32 23.50 1.13
C THR A 91 -9.37 22.46 0.02
N GLU A 92 -8.77 22.80 -1.11
CA GLU A 92 -8.64 21.95 -2.29
C GLU A 92 -7.17 21.76 -2.66
N PHE A 93 -6.86 20.64 -3.30
CA PHE A 93 -5.56 20.35 -3.89
C PHE A 93 -5.69 20.15 -5.40
N LEU A 94 -4.65 20.48 -6.15
CA LEU A 94 -4.55 20.20 -7.58
C LEU A 94 -4.03 18.77 -7.76
N ASP A 95 -4.87 17.89 -8.31
CA ASP A 95 -4.51 16.49 -8.58
C ASP A 95 -3.56 16.37 -9.79
N GLY A 96 -2.98 15.18 -10.00
CA GLY A 96 -2.06 14.95 -11.13
C GLY A 96 -2.73 14.98 -12.52
N ASN A 97 -4.05 15.19 -12.58
CA ASN A 97 -4.81 15.42 -13.82
C ASN A 97 -5.21 16.89 -13.97
N ASN A 98 -4.59 17.80 -13.21
CA ASN A 98 -4.87 19.24 -13.19
C ASN A 98 -6.30 19.60 -12.76
N LYS A 99 -6.94 18.77 -11.93
CA LYS A 99 -8.26 19.03 -11.37
C LYS A 99 -8.16 19.39 -9.90
N TRP A 100 -8.78 20.50 -9.53
CA TRP A 100 -8.96 20.87 -8.12
C TRP A 100 -9.96 19.93 -7.45
N ARG A 101 -9.56 19.35 -6.32
CA ARG A 101 -10.37 18.40 -5.54
C ARG A 101 -10.35 18.70 -4.06
N PRO A 102 -11.38 18.29 -3.30
CA PRO A 102 -11.38 18.41 -1.85
C PRO A 102 -10.20 17.69 -1.21
N LEU A 103 -9.59 18.28 -0.18
CA LEU A 103 -8.49 17.65 0.55
C LEU A 103 -8.83 16.27 1.13
N SER A 104 -10.12 16.01 1.41
CA SER A 104 -10.62 14.69 1.87
C SER A 104 -10.40 13.57 0.85
N GLU A 105 -10.28 13.89 -0.44
CA GLU A 105 -10.04 12.93 -1.52
C GLU A 105 -8.54 12.71 -1.80
N ALA A 106 -7.65 13.42 -1.12
CA ALA A 106 -6.21 13.24 -1.28
C ALA A 106 -5.69 12.06 -0.45
N ASP A 107 -4.78 11.27 -1.02
CA ASP A 107 -3.83 10.45 -0.29
C ASP A 107 -2.44 11.12 -0.32
N MET A 108 -1.57 10.76 0.64
CA MET A 108 -0.14 11.13 0.63
C MET A 108 0.58 10.18 -0.32
N ALA A 109 0.73 10.59 -1.57
CA ALA A 109 1.42 9.83 -2.62
C ALA A 109 2.94 10.01 -2.48
N HIS A 110 3.71 8.94 -2.69
CA HIS A 110 5.17 9.06 -2.71
C HIS A 110 5.62 9.55 -4.09
N LYS A 111 6.65 10.39 -4.14
CA LYS A 111 7.29 10.80 -5.41
C LYS A 111 8.09 9.67 -6.04
N ILE A 112 8.73 8.85 -5.19
CA ILE A 112 9.36 7.59 -5.56
C ILE A 112 8.57 6.51 -4.84
N ASP A 113 8.06 5.54 -5.59
CA ASP A 113 7.26 4.46 -5.01
C ASP A 113 7.98 3.77 -3.85
N ALA A 114 7.25 3.56 -2.76
CA ALA A 114 7.80 3.00 -1.53
C ALA A 114 8.46 1.63 -1.77
N VAL A 115 7.89 0.80 -2.64
CA VAL A 115 8.45 -0.51 -2.99
C VAL A 115 9.74 -0.38 -3.81
N THR A 116 9.80 0.58 -4.72
CA THR A 116 10.99 0.86 -5.54
C THR A 116 12.12 1.37 -4.68
N TRP A 117 11.87 2.38 -3.84
CA TRP A 117 12.89 2.89 -2.93
C TRP A 117 13.38 1.83 -1.95
N TRP A 118 12.47 0.99 -1.41
CA TRP A 118 12.86 -0.14 -0.56
C TRP A 118 13.80 -1.10 -1.29
N ASN A 119 13.43 -1.53 -2.51
CA ASN A 119 14.19 -2.51 -3.26
C ASN A 119 15.57 -2.01 -3.71
N GLU A 120 15.71 -0.71 -4.00
CA GLU A 120 16.97 -0.11 -4.47
C GLU A 120 17.89 0.35 -3.33
N VAL A 121 17.28 0.89 -2.25
CA VAL A 121 17.98 1.62 -1.20
C VAL A 121 17.62 1.08 0.18
N GLY A 122 16.33 1.12 0.54
CA GLY A 122 15.87 0.92 1.92
C GLY A 122 16.24 -0.43 2.55
N ARG A 123 16.22 -1.50 1.76
CA ARG A 123 16.50 -2.87 2.23
C ARG A 123 17.89 -3.06 2.82
N LYS A 124 18.86 -2.20 2.44
CA LYS A 124 20.25 -2.23 2.93
C LYS A 124 20.39 -1.72 4.37
N TYR A 125 19.42 -0.94 4.85
CA TYR A 125 19.39 -0.43 6.23
C TYR A 125 18.57 -1.32 7.17
N GLY A 126 17.73 -2.20 6.62
CA GLY A 126 16.84 -3.08 7.38
C GLY A 126 15.48 -2.46 7.73
N PRO A 127 14.51 -3.30 8.14
CA PRO A 127 13.14 -2.89 8.45
C PRO A 127 13.07 -1.82 9.54
N LYS A 128 12.35 -0.72 9.27
CA LYS A 128 12.08 0.37 10.23
C LYS A 128 13.32 0.95 10.91
N SER A 129 14.49 0.81 10.28
CA SER A 129 15.71 1.50 10.67
C SER A 129 15.50 3.02 10.69
N LYS A 130 16.44 3.73 11.31
CA LYS A 130 16.36 5.19 11.41
C LYS A 130 16.25 5.81 10.03
N GLU A 131 17.03 5.35 9.07
CA GLU A 131 17.10 5.80 7.69
C GLU A 131 15.77 5.59 6.95
N VAL A 132 15.16 4.41 7.11
CA VAL A 132 13.84 4.11 6.52
C VAL A 132 12.76 4.99 7.14
N ARG A 133 12.81 5.23 8.47
CA ARG A 133 11.84 6.10 9.16
C ARG A 133 12.02 7.56 8.82
N ASP A 134 13.25 8.02 8.61
CA ASP A 134 13.57 9.37 8.18
C ASP A 134 13.04 9.60 6.76
N TRP A 135 13.29 8.67 5.82
CA TRP A 135 12.74 8.73 4.47
C TRP A 135 11.20 8.77 4.46
N MET A 136 10.56 7.91 5.27
CA MET A 136 9.09 7.86 5.41
C MET A 136 8.48 9.10 6.08
N ARG A 137 9.28 9.94 6.76
CA ARG A 137 8.81 11.14 7.48
C ARG A 137 9.26 12.44 6.83
N ASP A 138 10.07 12.36 5.80
CA ASP A 138 10.52 13.50 5.01
C ASP A 138 9.37 13.98 4.12
N PRO A 139 8.86 15.20 4.31
CA PRO A 139 7.78 15.75 3.49
C PRO A 139 8.15 15.83 2.01
N ASP A 140 9.44 15.94 1.65
CA ASP A 140 9.87 16.06 0.27
C ASP A 140 9.77 14.78 -0.54
N ASN A 141 9.51 13.65 0.11
CA ASN A 141 9.18 12.40 -0.56
C ASN A 141 7.70 12.28 -0.95
N TYR A 142 6.86 13.29 -0.65
CA TYR A 142 5.42 13.21 -0.83
C TYR A 142 4.82 14.35 -1.65
N TYR A 143 3.66 14.08 -2.24
CA TYR A 143 2.69 15.05 -2.74
C TYR A 143 1.26 14.55 -2.47
N LEU A 144 0.26 15.40 -2.71
CA LEU A 144 -1.14 15.00 -2.61
C LEU A 144 -1.68 14.55 -3.97
N GLU A 145 -2.29 13.38 -4.01
CA GLU A 145 -2.92 12.82 -5.21
C GLU A 145 -4.29 12.24 -4.87
N HIS A 146 -5.21 12.24 -5.84
CA HIS A 146 -6.51 11.61 -5.68
C HIS A 146 -6.36 10.12 -5.34
N TYR A 147 -7.02 9.67 -4.27
CA TYR A 147 -6.86 8.32 -3.71
C TYR A 147 -6.97 7.20 -4.75
N SER A 148 -7.87 7.32 -5.73
CA SER A 148 -8.08 6.28 -6.73
C SER A 148 -6.85 6.10 -7.61
N LYS A 149 -6.27 7.22 -8.08
CA LYS A 149 -5.10 7.23 -8.96
C LYS A 149 -3.86 6.74 -8.22
N ASN A 150 -3.60 7.30 -7.05
CA ASN A 150 -2.48 6.90 -6.18
C ASN A 150 -2.50 5.38 -5.88
N ARG A 151 -3.68 4.82 -5.59
CA ARG A 151 -3.81 3.38 -5.30
C ARG A 151 -3.67 2.52 -6.55
N SER A 152 -4.19 2.96 -7.70
CA SER A 152 -4.04 2.22 -8.95
C SER A 152 -2.60 2.20 -9.44
N GLU A 153 -1.88 3.32 -9.35
CA GLU A 153 -0.49 3.41 -9.79
C GLU A 153 0.40 2.43 -9.01
N GLY A 154 0.27 2.41 -7.69
CA GLY A 154 0.99 1.45 -6.86
C GLY A 154 0.68 -0.02 -7.20
N ALA A 155 -0.55 -0.33 -7.57
CA ALA A 155 -0.94 -1.68 -8.01
C ALA A 155 -0.37 -2.02 -9.40
N SER A 156 -0.27 -1.05 -10.30
CA SER A 156 0.22 -1.21 -11.67
C SER A 156 1.74 -1.39 -11.79
N LEU A 157 2.52 -1.11 -10.74
CA LEU A 157 3.98 -1.27 -10.76
C LEU A 157 4.45 -2.71 -10.94
N GLY A 158 3.63 -3.70 -10.55
CA GLY A 158 4.01 -5.11 -10.60
C GLY A 158 5.19 -5.50 -9.69
N GLN A 159 5.63 -4.61 -8.81
CA GLN A 159 6.76 -4.83 -7.91
C GLN A 159 6.30 -5.43 -6.58
N THR A 160 7.16 -6.26 -5.98
CA THR A 160 6.99 -6.76 -4.61
C THR A 160 8.17 -6.38 -3.75
N TYR A 161 7.94 -6.26 -2.44
CA TYR A 161 9.00 -5.97 -1.47
C TYR A 161 9.92 -7.18 -1.34
N LEU A 162 11.20 -6.97 -1.68
CA LEU A 162 12.28 -7.92 -1.48
C LEU A 162 12.64 -8.01 0.01
N PRO A 163 13.21 -9.15 0.48
CA PRO A 163 13.67 -9.26 1.86
C PRO A 163 14.79 -8.25 2.17
N PRO A 164 15.03 -7.94 3.45
CA PRO A 164 16.17 -7.13 3.89
C PRO A 164 17.51 -7.72 3.44
N ASP A 165 18.51 -6.85 3.29
CA ASP A 165 19.84 -7.16 2.72
C ASP A 165 20.97 -6.74 3.67
N ASN A 166 20.70 -6.83 4.96
CA ASN A 166 21.51 -6.28 6.04
C ASN A 166 21.87 -7.34 7.07
#